data_AF-Q1MXU3-F1
#
_entry.id   AF-Q1MXU3-F1
#
_cell.length_a   1.000
_cell.length_b   1.000
_cell.length_c   1.000
_cell.angle_alpha   90.00
_cell.angle_beta   90.00
_cell.angle_gamma   90.00
#
_symmetry.space_group_name_H-M   'P 1'
#
loop_
_entity.id
_entity.type
_entity.pdbx_description
1 polymer ?
#
loop_
_entity_poly.entity_id
_entity_poly.type
_entity_poly.pdbx_seq_one_letter_code
_entity_poly.pdbx_strand_id
1 'polypeptide(L)' 'MAAVNHLNIEHSDSSIADHVTVSCGVCFTLKPKIEWQAAVKDVIKSADEALYEAKDNGRHQYVIRPFNGPRSET' A
#
# COMPACT_ATOMS: atom_id res chain seq x y z
N MET A 1 4.69 11.32 4.10
CA MET A 1 3.32 11.89 4.15
C MET A 1 3.27 13.42 4.24
N ALA A 2 4.38 14.12 4.52
CA ALA A 2 4.40 15.58 4.74
C ALA A 2 3.73 16.45 3.65
N ALA A 3 3.88 16.10 2.37
CA ALA A 3 3.27 16.86 1.28
C ALA A 3 1.73 16.89 1.35
N VAL A 4 1.09 15.76 1.67
CA VAL A 4 -0.37 15.67 1.83
C VAL A 4 -0.81 16.50 3.05
N ASN A 5 -0.08 16.40 4.15
CA ASN A 5 -0.41 17.13 5.39
C ASN A 5 -0.32 18.64 5.20
N HIS A 6 0.67 19.09 4.41
CA HIS A 6 0.86 20.52 4.15
C HIS A 6 -0.29 21.14 3.35
N LEU A 7 -1.01 20.34 2.54
CA LEU A 7 -2.20 20.84 1.83
C LEU A 7 -3.35 21.14 2.80
N ASN A 8 -3.40 20.45 3.96
CA ASN A 8 -4.41 20.63 5.01
C ASN A 8 -5.84 20.72 4.48
N ILE A 9 -6.17 19.85 3.52
CA ILE A 9 -7.50 19.83 2.90
C ILE A 9 -8.49 19.32 3.93
N GLU A 10 -9.48 20.14 4.26
CA GLU A 10 -10.51 19.80 5.24
C GLU A 10 -11.26 18.51 4.85
N HIS A 11 -11.55 17.69 5.85
CA HIS A 11 -12.27 16.43 5.68
C HIS A 11 -13.41 16.33 6.70
N SER A 12 -14.31 17.33 6.68
CA SER A 12 -15.30 17.60 7.73
C SER A 12 -16.25 16.44 8.04
N ASP A 13 -16.53 15.59 7.05
CA ASP A 13 -17.42 14.43 7.20
C ASP A 13 -16.68 13.17 7.73
N SER A 14 -15.37 13.25 7.97
CA SER A 14 -14.59 12.13 8.44
C SER A 14 -14.64 11.98 9.95
N SER A 15 -14.93 10.76 10.41
CA SER A 15 -14.80 10.40 11.83
C SER A 15 -13.37 10.03 12.24
N ILE A 16 -12.41 10.09 11.31
CA ILE A 16 -11.05 9.55 11.52
C ILE A 16 -10.01 10.66 11.70
N ALA A 17 -10.08 11.73 10.91
CA ALA A 17 -9.14 12.85 10.96
C ALA A 17 -9.78 14.12 10.37
N ASP A 18 -9.41 15.28 10.90
CA ASP A 18 -9.99 16.58 10.51
C ASP A 18 -9.56 17.03 9.10
N HIS A 19 -8.53 16.40 8.53
CA HIS A 19 -8.02 16.67 7.19
C HIS A 19 -7.78 15.39 6.40
N VAL A 20 -7.68 15.52 5.08
CA VAL A 20 -7.43 14.42 4.16
C VAL A 20 -6.07 13.78 4.46
N THR A 21 -6.08 12.47 4.67
CA THR A 21 -4.89 11.65 4.89
C THR A 21 -4.81 10.54 3.84
N VAL A 22 -3.60 10.06 3.55
CA VAL A 22 -3.37 8.95 2.61
C VAL A 22 -2.65 7.80 3.31
N SER A 23 -3.11 6.57 3.06
CA SER A 23 -2.38 5.33 3.40
C SER A 23 -1.89 4.69 2.10
N CYS A 24 -0.70 4.08 2.10
CA CYS A 24 -0.09 3.54 0.88
C CYS A 24 0.53 2.16 1.13
N GLY A 25 0.20 1.19 0.29
CA GLY A 25 0.89 -0.10 0.23
C GLY A 25 1.85 -0.12 -0.94
N VAL A 26 3.10 -0.51 -0.68
CA VAL A 26 4.15 -0.57 -1.71
C VAL A 26 4.72 -1.97 -1.76
N CYS A 27 4.90 -2.46 -2.97
CA CYS A 27 5.49 -3.75 -3.27
C CYS A 27 6.66 -3.56 -4.24
N PHE A 28 7.79 -4.22 -3.98
CA PHE A 28 8.97 -4.15 -4.85
C PHE A 28 9.62 -5.52 -5.04
N THR A 29 10.29 -5.72 -6.17
CA THR A 29 11.06 -6.93 -6.45
C THR A 29 12.44 -6.57 -6.97
N LEU A 30 13.44 -7.34 -6.54
CA LEU A 30 14.80 -7.29 -7.09
C LEU A 30 15.04 -8.40 -8.13
N LYS A 31 14.01 -9.19 -8.46
CA LYS A 31 14.09 -10.29 -9.44
C LYS A 31 13.57 -9.80 -10.81
N PRO A 32 14.44 -9.39 -11.74
CA PRO A 32 14.01 -8.86 -13.03
C PRO A 32 13.38 -9.93 -13.96
N LYS A 33 13.64 -11.21 -13.69
CA LYS A 33 13.20 -12.35 -14.51
C LYS A 33 11.89 -13.00 -14.04
N ILE A 34 11.05 -12.28 -13.30
CA ILE A 34 9.73 -12.81 -12.98
C ILE A 34 8.92 -12.87 -14.28
N GLU A 35 8.25 -14.00 -14.52
CA GLU A 35 7.23 -14.11 -15.56
C GLU A 35 6.05 -13.19 -15.20
N TRP A 36 6.16 -11.92 -15.59
CA TRP A 36 5.25 -10.85 -15.15
C TRP A 36 3.79 -11.16 -15.47
N GLN A 37 3.51 -11.82 -16.60
CA GLN A 37 2.16 -12.20 -16.99
C GLN A 37 1.49 -13.11 -15.95
N ALA A 38 2.23 -14.02 -15.32
CA ALA A 38 1.72 -14.88 -14.25
C ALA A 38 1.72 -14.17 -12.90
N ALA A 39 2.63 -13.23 -12.66
CA ALA A 39 2.88 -12.64 -11.35
C ALA A 39 2.19 -11.29 -11.09
N VAL A 40 1.69 -10.58 -12.12
CA VAL A 40 1.10 -9.23 -11.95
C VAL A 40 0.00 -9.22 -10.89
N LYS A 41 -0.90 -10.21 -10.92
CA LYS A 41 -2.00 -10.31 -9.94
C LYS A 41 -1.46 -10.46 -8.51
N ASP A 42 -0.44 -11.27 -8.31
CA ASP A 42 0.18 -11.48 -7.00
C ASP A 42 1.01 -10.28 -6.53
N VAL A 43 1.65 -9.56 -7.45
CA VAL A 43 2.37 -8.31 -7.16
C VAL A 43 1.38 -7.24 -6.67
N ILE A 44 0.25 -7.07 -7.38
CA ILE A 44 -0.82 -6.15 -6.98
C ILE A 44 -1.40 -6.58 -5.63
N LYS A 45 -1.70 -7.88 -5.46
CA LYS A 45 -2.19 -8.42 -4.19
C LYS A 45 -1.22 -8.14 -3.05
N SER A 46 0.09 -8.28 -3.26
CA SER A 46 1.09 -7.97 -2.24
C SER A 46 1.16 -6.47 -1.90
N ALA A 47 0.93 -5.59 -2.87
CA ALA A 47 0.81 -4.15 -2.61
C ALA A 47 -0.48 -3.83 -1.83
N ASP A 48 -1.59 -4.48 -2.18
CA ASP A 48 -2.87 -4.34 -1.47
C ASP A 48 -2.77 -4.86 -0.03
N GLU A 49 -2.12 -6.01 0.20
CA GLU A 49 -1.86 -6.54 1.55
C GLU A 49 -1.08 -5.51 2.40
N ALA A 50 -0.06 -4.87 1.81
CA ALA A 50 0.67 -3.78 2.48
C ALA A 50 -0.22 -2.55 2.73
N LEU A 51 -1.12 -2.21 1.81
CA LEU A 51 -2.06 -1.10 1.98
C LEU A 51 -3.04 -1.36 3.13
N TYR A 52 -3.58 -2.57 3.22
CA TYR A 52 -4.47 -2.96 4.31
C TYR A 52 -3.73 -2.94 5.65
N GLU A 53 -2.49 -3.43 5.71
CA GLU A 53 -1.67 -3.30 6.92
C GLU A 53 -1.46 -1.83 7.31
N ALA A 54 -1.18 -0.95 6.36
CA ALA A 54 -1.06 0.48 6.66
C ALA A 54 -2.38 1.06 7.22
N LYS A 55 -3.54 0.61 6.73
CA LYS A 55 -4.85 1.03 7.23
C LYS A 55 -5.12 0.52 8.64
N ASP A 56 -4.76 -0.72 8.93
CA ASP A 56 -5.01 -1.36 10.22
C ASP A 56 -4.05 -0.86 11.30
N ASN A 57 -2.82 -0.47 10.93
CA ASN A 57 -1.81 0.09 11.84
C ASN A 57 -2.03 1.58 12.17
N GLY A 58 -3.23 2.10 11.99
CA GLY A 58 -3.56 3.50 12.31
C GLY A 58 -3.59 4.44 11.11
N ARG A 59 -3.58 3.91 9.87
CA ARG A 59 -3.71 4.69 8.63
C ARG A 59 -2.58 5.69 8.48
N HIS A 60 -2.76 6.70 7.61
CA HIS A 60 -1.84 7.81 7.35
C HIS A 60 -0.34 7.44 7.32
N GLN A 61 -0.03 6.28 6.76
CA GLN A 61 1.33 5.73 6.74
C GLN A 61 1.51 4.89 5.48
N TYR A 62 2.75 4.46 5.27
CA TYR A 62 3.06 3.54 4.19
C TYR A 62 3.67 2.27 4.76
N VAL A 63 3.41 1.15 4.08
CA VAL A 63 4.06 -0.13 4.35
C VAL A 63 4.70 -0.61 3.06
N ILE A 64 5.94 -1.09 3.17
CA ILE A 64 6.72 -1.59 2.04
C ILE A 64 6.97 -3.07 2.25
N ARG A 65 6.64 -3.91 1.26
CA ARG A 65 6.89 -5.35 1.29
C ARG A 65 7.70 -5.81 0.07
N PRO A 66 8.66 -6.73 0.24
CA PRO A 66 9.31 -7.38 -0.89
C PRO A 66 8.39 -8.43 -1.51
N PHE A 67 8.33 -8.47 -2.84
CA PHE A 67 7.70 -9.53 -3.60
C PHE A 67 8.70 -10.67 -3.84
N ASN A 68 8.48 -11.80 -3.18
CA ASN A 68 9.39 -12.94 -3.26
C ASN A 68 9.06 -13.93 -4.38
N GLY A 69 7.95 -13.74 -5.08
CA GLY A 69 7.40 -14.61 -6.12
C GLY A 69 5.92 -14.94 -5.86
N PRO A 70 5.23 -15.53 -6.85
CA PRO A 70 3.86 -16.02 -6.64
C PRO A 70 3.84 -17.02 -5.48
N ARG A 71 2.88 -16.87 -4.57
CA ARG A 71 2.69 -17.85 -3.49
C ARG A 71 2.13 -19.11 -4.15
N SER A 72 2.82 -20.25 -4.02
CA SER A 72 2.26 -21.53 -4.44
C SER A 72 0.98 -21.79 -3.65
N GLU A 73 -0.15 -21.94 -4.33
CA GLU A 73 -1.37 -22.47 -3.73
C GLU A 73 -1.10 -23.93 -3.35
N THR A 74 -1.03 -24.22 -2.05
CA THR A 74 -1.08 -25.59 -1.50
C THR A 74 -2.51 -26.09 -1.46
#